data_AF-A0A8X6SAW9-F1
#
_entry.id   AF-A0A8X6SAW9-F1
#
_cell.length_a   1.000
_cell.length_b   1.000
_cell.length_c   1.000
_cell.angle_alpha   90.00
_cell.angle_beta   90.00
_cell.angle_gamma   90.00
#
_symmetry.space_group_name_H-M   'P 1'
#
loop_
_entity.id
_entity.type
_entity.pdbx_description
1 polymer ?
#
loop_
_entity_poly.entity_id
_entity_poly.type
_entity_poly.pdbx_seq_one_letter_code
_entity_poly.pdbx_strand_id
1 'polypeptide(L)'
;MTESGWTFFLDAPRGTGKTFLIRLILATVLSKNGIALALASSGIKATLLTGGRTAHSALKLQLNIHTIDTPTCNISKASSMGKVLQKRCHCLG
;
A
#
# COMPACT_ATOMS: atom_id res chain seq x y z
N MET A 1 19.49 16.05 7.84
CA MET A 1 19.62 15.73 6.41
C MET A 1 18.28 15.17 5.97
N THR A 2 17.46 16.00 5.31
CA THR A 2 16.12 15.62 4.85
C THR A 2 16.24 14.82 3.56
N GLU A 3 16.04 13.51 3.63
CA GLU A 3 16.04 12.64 2.45
C GLU A 3 14.70 12.72 1.73
N SER A 4 14.73 13.07 0.44
CA SER A 4 13.55 13.27 -0.40
C SER A 4 12.92 11.92 -0.79
N GLY A 5 11.68 11.67 -0.38
CA GLY A 5 10.87 10.57 -0.93
C GLY A 5 10.33 10.93 -2.32
N TRP A 6 10.19 9.94 -3.19
CA TRP A 6 9.56 10.11 -4.51
C TRP A 6 8.22 9.38 -4.55
N THR A 7 7.20 10.03 -5.10
CA THR A 7 5.84 9.50 -5.24
C THR A 7 5.45 9.55 -6.71
N PHE A 8 4.87 8.47 -7.20
CA PHE A 8 4.39 8.35 -8.57
C PHE A 8 2.91 7.99 -8.59
N PHE A 9 2.15 8.57 -9.52
CA PHE A 9 0.77 8.22 -9.79
C PHE A 9 0.66 7.64 -11.20
N LEU A 10 0.02 6.48 -11.33
CA LEU A 10 -0.17 5.79 -12.60
C LEU A 10 -1.66 5.75 -12.95
N ASP A 11 -2.09 6.64 -13.84
CA ASP A 11 -3.43 6.62 -14.41
C ASP A 11 -3.43 6.40 -15.93
N ALA A 12 -4.43 5.67 -16.41
CA ALA A 12 -4.58 5.22 -17.78
C ALA A 12 -5.97 4.58 -17.99
N PRO A 13 -6.43 4.40 -19.23
CA PRO A 13 -7.67 3.66 -19.48
C PRO A 13 -7.65 2.20 -18.99
N ARG A 14 -8.83 1.58 -18.97
CA ARG A 14 -8.94 0.13 -18.78
C ARG A 14 -8.24 -0.57 -19.95
N GLY A 15 -7.55 -1.68 -19.68
CA GLY A 15 -6.87 -2.48 -20.70
C GLY A 15 -5.41 -2.07 -20.98
N THR A 16 -4.92 -0.94 -20.45
CA THR A 16 -3.54 -0.45 -20.69
C THR A 16 -2.47 -1.16 -19.83
N GLY A 17 -2.79 -2.33 -19.24
CA GLY A 17 -1.78 -3.12 -18.51
C GLY A 17 -1.25 -2.51 -17.20
N LYS A 18 -1.89 -1.49 -16.61
CA LYS A 18 -1.45 -0.86 -15.34
C LYS A 18 -1.17 -1.87 -14.22
N THR A 19 -2.04 -2.86 -14.07
CA THR A 19 -1.85 -3.93 -13.08
C THR A 19 -0.60 -4.76 -13.35
N PHE A 20 -0.30 -5.03 -14.63
CA PHE A 20 0.92 -5.75 -15.01
C PHE A 20 2.16 -4.95 -14.63
N LEU A 21 2.19 -3.65 -14.93
CA LEU A 21 3.29 -2.76 -14.54
C LEU A 21 3.50 -2.71 -13.03
N ILE A 22 2.42 -2.56 -12.25
CA ILE A 22 2.49 -2.57 -10.77
C ILE A 22 3.06 -3.91 -10.26
N ARG A 23 2.62 -5.04 -10.83
CA ARG A 23 3.15 -6.37 -10.48
C ARG A 23 4.63 -6.51 -10.83
N LEU A 24 5.05 -5.98 -11.97
CA LEU A 24 6.45 -6.02 -12.41
C LEU A 24 7.34 -5.21 -11.48
N ILE A 25 6.93 -3.99 -11.12
CA ILE A 25 7.65 -3.14 -10.17
C ILE A 25 7.74 -3.85 -8.81
N LEU A 26 6.62 -4.39 -8.32
CA LEU A 26 6.57 -5.14 -7.06
C LEU A 26 7.56 -6.33 -7.07
N ALA A 27 7.53 -7.15 -8.13
CA ALA A 27 8.43 -8.28 -8.27
C ALA A 27 9.91 -7.85 -8.36
N THR A 28 10.18 -6.74 -9.05
CA THR A 28 11.54 -6.20 -9.20
C THR A 28 12.12 -5.69 -7.89
N VAL A 29 11.31 -5.04 -7.04
CA VAL A 29 11.76 -4.61 -5.72
C VAL A 29 12.04 -5.81 -4.82
N LEU A 30 11.13 -6.80 -4.83
CA LEU A 30 11.29 -8.02 -4.02
C LEU A 30 12.49 -8.87 -4.47
N SER A 31 12.76 -8.95 -5.78
CA SER A 31 13.91 -9.70 -6.31
C SER A 31 15.25 -9.07 -5.93
N LYS A 32 15.28 -7.77 -5.64
CA LYS A 32 16.44 -7.03 -5.14
C LYS A 32 16.50 -6.98 -3.61
N ASN A 33 15.78 -7.88 -2.93
CA ASN A 33 15.65 -7.94 -1.47
C ASN A 33 15.14 -6.64 -0.82
N GLY A 34 14.44 -5.81 -1.60
CA GLY A 34 13.79 -4.60 -1.10
C GLY A 34 12.50 -4.91 -0.34
N ILE A 35 11.96 -3.89 0.35
CA ILE A 35 10.66 -3.98 1.03
C ILE A 35 9.62 -3.33 0.12
N ALA A 36 8.59 -4.09 -0.24
CA ALA A 36 7.46 -3.59 -1.03
C ALA A 36 6.14 -4.03 -0.40
N LEU A 37 5.19 -3.09 -0.32
CA LEU A 37 3.86 -3.32 0.24
C LEU A 37 2.80 -3.12 -0.85
N ALA A 38 2.01 -4.17 -1.12
CA ALA A 38 0.95 -4.14 -2.10
C ALA A 38 -0.41 -3.94 -1.41
N LEU A 39 -0.92 -2.70 -1.43
CA LEU A 39 -2.23 -2.35 -0.89
C LEU A 39 -3.21 -2.01 -2.01
N ALA A 40 -4.46 -2.46 -1.88
CA ALA A 40 -5.53 -2.10 -2.79
C ALA A 40 -6.82 -1.75 -2.03
N SER A 41 -7.68 -0.89 -2.58
CA SER A 41 -8.97 -0.58 -1.95
C SER A 41 -9.98 -1.74 -2.03
N SER A 42 -9.92 -2.55 -3.09
CA SER A 42 -10.82 -3.69 -3.34
C SER A 42 -10.11 -5.03 -3.16
N GLY A 43 -10.83 -6.01 -2.60
CA GLY A 43 -10.36 -7.39 -2.48
C GLY A 43 -9.95 -8.00 -3.82
N ILE A 44 -10.71 -7.73 -4.88
CA ILE A 44 -10.39 -8.23 -6.24
C ILE A 44 -9.02 -7.72 -6.67
N LYS A 45 -8.77 -6.41 -6.52
CA LYS A 45 -7.46 -5.81 -6.87
C LYS A 45 -6.33 -6.34 -5.98
N ALA A 46 -6.59 -6.58 -4.70
CA ALA A 46 -5.61 -7.16 -3.78
C ALA A 46 -5.20 -8.57 -4.23
N THR A 47 -6.15 -9.41 -4.65
CA THR A 47 -5.88 -10.77 -5.13
C THR A 47 -5.01 -10.80 -6.40
N LEU A 48 -5.08 -9.77 -7.24
CA LEU A 48 -4.21 -9.66 -8.42
C LEU A 48 -2.74 -9.35 -8.09
N LEU A 49 -2.44 -8.92 -6.86
CA LEU A 49 -1.09 -8.58 -6.43
C LEU A 49 -0.54 -9.69 -5.53
N THR A 50 0.69 -10.13 -5.79
CA THR A 50 1.35 -11.13 -4.95
C THR A 50 1.56 -10.57 -3.54
N GLY A 51 1.01 -11.24 -2.52
CA GLY A 51 1.01 -10.73 -1.15
C GLY A 51 0.12 -9.51 -0.92
N GLY A 52 -0.74 -9.19 -1.88
CA GLY A 52 -1.66 -8.05 -1.83
C GLY A 52 -2.67 -8.18 -0.70
N ARG A 53 -2.95 -7.06 -0.05
CA ARG A 53 -4.01 -6.96 0.97
C ARG A 53 -4.89 -5.75 0.70
N THR A 54 -6.13 -5.81 1.17
CA THR A 54 -6.96 -4.61 1.15
C THR A 54 -6.39 -3.58 2.11
N ALA A 55 -6.42 -2.29 1.76
CA ALA A 55 -6.00 -1.22 2.65
C ALA A 55 -6.70 -1.32 4.00
N HIS A 56 -7.98 -1.65 4.00
CA HIS A 56 -8.78 -1.91 5.20
C HIS A 56 -8.16 -2.99 6.12
N SER A 57 -7.83 -4.16 5.57
CA SER A 57 -7.27 -5.27 6.38
C SER A 57 -5.81 -5.02 6.78
N ALA A 58 -5.02 -4.40 5.90
CA ALA A 58 -3.60 -4.16 6.14
C ALA A 58 -3.37 -3.04 7.17
N LEU A 59 -4.16 -1.98 7.09
CA LEU A 59 -4.07 -0.79 7.94
C LEU A 59 -5.00 -0.86 9.16
N LYS A 60 -5.81 -1.91 9.29
CA LYS A 60 -6.82 -2.03 10.37
C LYS A 60 -7.68 -0.77 10.47
N LEU A 61 -8.12 -0.25 9.33
CA LEU A 61 -8.97 0.94 9.28
C LEU A 61 -10.32 0.60 9.88
N GLN A 62 -10.88 1.51 10.67
CA GLN A 62 -12.20 1.32 11.25
C GLN A 62 -13.26 1.55 10.17
N LEU A 63 -14.13 0.56 9.96
CA LEU A 63 -15.20 0.57 8.95
C LEU A 63 -16.27 1.64 9.22
N ASN A 64 -16.37 2.15 10.45
CA ASN A 64 -17.39 3.10 10.84
C ASN A 64 -16.97 4.55 10.59
N ILE A 65 -16.86 4.91 9.31
CA ILE A 65 -16.47 6.25 8.84
C ILE A 65 -17.55 7.29 9.14
N HIS A 66 -18.80 6.88 9.38
CA HIS A 66 -19.91 7.77 9.68
C HIS A 66 -19.91 8.33 11.10
N THR A 67 -19.15 7.74 12.03
CA THR A 67 -19.12 8.15 13.45
C THR A 67 -17.77 8.70 13.88
N ILE A 68 -16.78 8.72 12.98
CA ILE A 68 -15.40 9.10 13.29
C ILE A 68 -14.95 10.11 12.23
N ASP A 69 -14.86 11.38 12.62
CA ASP A 69 -14.44 12.49 11.75
C ASP A 69 -13.03 12.31 11.15
N THR A 70 -12.20 11.48 11.80
CA THR A 70 -10.84 11.14 11.33
C THR A 70 -10.56 9.65 11.52
N PRO A 71 -10.91 8.77 10.55
CA PRO A 71 -10.64 7.35 10.66
C PRO A 71 -9.13 7.11 10.72
N THR A 72 -8.64 6.58 11.84
CA THR A 72 -7.21 6.35 12.06
C THR A 72 -6.82 4.88 11.87
N CYS A 73 -5.56 4.68 11.53
CA CYS A 73 -4.94 3.37 11.39
C CYS A 73 -4.44 2.88 12.77
N ASN A 74 -5.00 1.78 13.28
CA ASN A 74 -4.57 1.21 14.57
C ASN A 74 -3.38 0.26 14.42
N ILE A 75 -2.21 0.80 14.05
CA ILE A 75 -0.95 0.06 13.93
C ILE A 75 0.06 0.58 14.95
N SER A 76 0.50 -0.30 15.86
CA SER A 76 1.60 -0.01 16.76
C SER A 76 2.93 0.10 16.01
N LYS A 77 3.74 1.11 16.33
CA LYS A 77 5.09 1.32 15.78
C LYS A 77 6.00 0.10 15.98
N ALA A 78 5.82 -0.64 17.07
CA ALA A 78 6.61 -1.83 17.39
C ALA A 78 6.20 -3.07 16.58
N SER A 79 5.01 -3.06 15.97
CA SER A 79 4.52 -4.19 15.16
C SER A 79 5.36 -4.35 13.89
N SER A 80 5.35 -5.56 13.31
CA SER A 80 6.03 -5.85 12.05
C SER A 80 5.58 -4.91 10.92
N MET A 81 4.27 -4.65 10.82
CA MET A 81 3.70 -3.69 9.87
C MET A 81 4.11 -2.25 10.20
N GLY A 82 4.13 -1.86 11.48
CA GLY A 82 4.60 -0.55 11.92
C GLY A 82 6.06 -0.30 11.56
N LYS A 83 6.93 -1.31 11.68
CA LYS A 83 8.33 -1.23 11.23
C LYS A 83 8.46 -1.11 9.72
N VAL A 84 7.61 -1.78 8.94
CA VAL A 84 7.56 -1.66 7.48
C VAL A 84 7.11 -0.26 7.06
N LEU A 85 6.04 0.26 7.68
CA LEU A 85 5.52 1.61 7.39
C LEU A 85 6.47 2.71 7.85
N GLN A 86 7.17 2.51 8.97
CA GLN A 86 8.19 3.43 9.47
C GLN A 86 9.40 3.50 8.54
N LYS A 87 9.67 2.43 7.78
CA LYS A 87 10.60 2.46 6.65
C LYS A 87 9.93 3.14 5.45
N ARG A 88 9.80 4.47 5.53
CA ARG A 88 9.37 5.39 4.46
C ARG A 88 8.08 4.97 3.72
N CYS A 89 6.94 4.90 4.41
CA CYS A 89 5.63 4.99 3.75
C CYS A 89 4.92 6.29 4.13
N HIS A 90 4.78 7.21 3.17
CA HIS A 90 3.69 8.19 3.19
C HIS A 90 2.47 7.51 2.56
N CYS A 91 1.39 7.36 3.33
CA CYS A 91 0.14 6.86 2.80
C CYS A 91 -0.44 7.90 1.83
N LEU A 92 -0.57 7.53 0.55
CA LEU A 92 -1.30 8.33 -0.43
C LEU A 92 -2.80 8.01 -0.26
N GLY A 93 -3.59 9.05 0.00
CA GLY A 93 -5.05 9.01 -0.14
C GLY A 93 -5.46 9.00 -1.61
#